data_AF-A0A7K1E4R9-F1
#
_entry.id   AF-A0A7K1E4R9-F1
#
_cell.length_a   1.000
_cell.length_b   1.000
_cell.length_c   1.000
_cell.angle_alpha   90.00
_cell.angle_beta   90.00
_cell.angle_gamma   90.00
#
_symmetry.space_group_name_H-M   'P 1'
#
loop_
_entity.id
_entity.type
_entity.pdbx_description
1 polymer ?
#
loop_
_entity_poly.entity_id
_entity_poly.type
_entity_poly.pdbx_seq_one_letter_code
_entity_poly.pdbx_strand_id
1 'polypeptide(L)'
;MANTAPASYKELLRVAEVTDIEEVFEQIPDDHRFKGEWKVPKALKSEAALSKHLTSILRKNISAADHISFLGAGCWQHYVPAICDEMVTRTEFSTNVWGTPSSDHGRNQVWFEFSSQLGELVGMEFVGLPLYSYGTAAGHALRMAARINGRNRVVLPASLDPERAKVIETYCGYKELNGHLEITYVKFDPSTGRLDLADLKSALGSDVAAVYFENPNYFGALESEAAEISRLAHEVGGEVVVGVDPISLGIVAAPSQYGADIIVGTTQTLGVHMNAGGGVGGFIATRDEEKYAREYPTLQVSLTATTEPGEMAFGLTLFHQSSYGSREEGKDWTGNSVYLWAVANATYMSLMGPQGFIDVGNSIIARANYAAKQVGSV
;
A
#
# COMPACT_ATOMS: atom_id res chain seq x y z
N MET A 1 15.78 2.24 -31.77
CA MET A 1 14.36 1.84 -31.62
C MET A 1 14.07 0.76 -32.65
N ALA A 2 13.07 -0.10 -32.44
CA ALA A 2 12.83 -1.26 -33.31
C ALA A 2 12.62 -0.89 -34.79
N ASN A 3 12.07 0.30 -35.08
CA ASN A 3 11.69 0.73 -36.42
C ASN A 3 12.61 1.81 -37.03
N THR A 4 13.79 2.05 -36.48
CA THR A 4 14.72 3.09 -37.00
C THR A 4 15.68 2.58 -38.07
N ALA A 5 15.59 1.31 -38.45
CA ALA A 5 16.38 0.78 -39.57
C ALA A 5 15.99 1.51 -40.86
N PRO A 6 16.94 1.95 -41.71
CA PRO A 6 16.63 2.77 -42.89
C PRO A 6 15.59 2.16 -43.84
N ALA A 7 15.58 0.83 -43.98
CA ALA A 7 14.59 0.13 -44.81
C ALA A 7 13.18 0.21 -44.20
N SER A 8 13.03 -0.14 -42.91
CA SER A 8 11.77 -0.06 -42.19
C SER A 8 11.24 1.37 -42.15
N TYR A 9 12.11 2.35 -41.91
CA TYR A 9 11.75 3.76 -41.88
C TYR A 9 11.20 4.25 -43.24
N LYS A 10 11.88 3.93 -44.35
CA LYS A 10 11.39 4.28 -45.70
C LYS A 10 10.07 3.62 -46.03
N GLU A 11 9.90 2.35 -45.65
CA GLU A 11 8.65 1.63 -45.89
C GLU A 11 7.51 2.23 -45.07
N LEU A 12 7.75 2.64 -43.82
CA LEU A 12 6.76 3.34 -43.00
C LEU A 12 6.34 4.67 -43.61
N LEU A 13 7.29 5.49 -44.10
CA LEU A 13 6.96 6.74 -44.80
C LEU A 13 6.14 6.47 -46.08
N ARG A 14 6.52 5.44 -46.86
CA ARG A 14 5.80 5.04 -48.07
C ARG A 14 4.35 4.61 -47.78
N VAL A 15 4.14 3.80 -46.73
CA VAL A 15 2.80 3.34 -46.31
C VAL A 15 1.96 4.48 -45.75
N ALA A 16 2.58 5.42 -45.04
CA ALA A 16 1.94 6.61 -44.53
C ALA A 16 1.73 7.72 -45.60
N GLU A 17 2.20 7.50 -46.83
CA GLU A 17 2.11 8.43 -47.97
C GLU A 17 2.75 9.81 -47.72
N VAL A 18 3.78 9.86 -46.88
CA VAL A 18 4.55 11.08 -46.56
C VAL A 18 5.99 10.95 -47.04
N THR A 19 6.64 12.09 -47.28
CA THR A 19 8.05 12.13 -47.68
C THR A 19 8.98 12.49 -46.52
N ASP A 20 8.44 13.17 -45.50
CA ASP A 20 9.12 13.53 -44.27
C ASP A 20 8.27 13.13 -43.05
N ILE A 21 8.93 12.72 -41.96
CA ILE A 21 8.24 12.41 -40.70
C ILE A 21 7.56 13.65 -40.09
N GLU A 22 8.05 14.84 -40.41
CA GLU A 22 7.47 16.10 -39.96
C GLU A 22 6.02 16.29 -40.44
N GLU A 23 5.67 15.72 -41.60
CA GLU A 23 4.30 15.73 -42.15
C GLU A 23 3.33 14.98 -41.23
N VAL A 24 3.78 13.91 -40.55
CA VAL A 24 2.95 13.15 -39.58
C VAL A 24 2.58 13.99 -38.35
N PHE A 25 3.39 15.00 -38.04
CA PHE A 25 3.18 15.86 -36.87
C PHE A 25 2.37 17.13 -37.19
N GLU A 26 1.70 17.22 -38.35
CA GLU A 26 0.86 18.38 -38.73
C GLU A 26 -0.25 18.70 -37.72
N GLN A 27 -0.68 17.71 -36.93
CA GLN A 27 -1.70 17.87 -35.88
C GLN A 27 -1.23 18.73 -34.70
N ILE A 28 0.07 18.98 -34.58
CA ILE A 28 0.63 19.85 -33.54
C ILE A 28 0.70 21.28 -34.11
N PRO A 29 -0.09 22.24 -33.58
CA PRO A 29 -0.06 23.63 -34.03
C PRO A 29 1.36 24.20 -33.98
N ASP A 30 1.77 24.95 -35.01
CA ASP A 30 3.15 25.44 -35.15
C ASP A 30 3.60 26.33 -33.98
N ASP A 31 2.67 27.08 -33.38
CA ASP A 31 2.89 27.92 -32.21
C ASP A 31 3.00 27.11 -30.90
N HIS A 32 2.61 25.83 -30.90
CA HIS A 32 2.82 24.89 -29.79
C HIS A 32 4.11 24.06 -29.95
N ARG A 33 4.77 24.12 -31.11
CA ARG A 33 6.00 23.37 -31.36
C ARG A 33 7.19 24.04 -30.68
N PHE A 34 7.97 23.26 -29.95
CA PHE A 34 9.24 23.75 -29.41
C PHE A 34 10.26 23.94 -30.53
N LYS A 35 10.66 25.19 -30.78
CA LYS A 35 11.61 25.57 -31.86
C LYS A 35 13.05 25.75 -31.38
N GLY A 36 13.32 25.51 -30.09
CA GLY A 36 14.64 25.65 -29.50
C GLY A 36 15.46 24.37 -29.57
N GLU A 37 16.68 24.44 -29.03
CA GLU A 37 17.51 23.27 -28.77
C GLU A 37 17.27 22.79 -27.33
N TRP A 38 17.02 21.49 -27.16
CA TRP A 38 16.93 20.88 -25.85
C TRP A 38 18.30 20.87 -25.17
N LYS A 39 18.45 21.63 -24.09
CA LYS A 39 19.70 21.69 -23.31
C LYS A 39 19.82 20.51 -22.35
N VAL A 40 19.96 19.30 -22.90
CA VAL A 40 20.15 18.06 -22.14
C VAL A 40 21.59 17.55 -22.26
N PRO A 41 22.12 16.82 -21.26
CA PRO A 41 23.42 16.19 -21.37
C PRO A 41 23.51 15.28 -22.61
N LYS A 42 24.71 15.18 -23.19
CA LYS A 42 24.93 14.28 -24.33
C LYS A 42 24.61 12.85 -23.93
N ALA A 43 23.94 12.13 -24.83
CA ALA A 43 23.63 10.72 -24.63
C ALA A 43 24.90 9.89 -24.41
N LEU A 44 24.83 8.97 -23.45
CA LEU A 44 25.88 7.98 -23.26
C LEU A 44 25.87 7.01 -24.45
N LYS A 45 27.06 6.68 -24.96
CA LYS A 45 27.21 5.98 -26.25
C LYS A 45 26.90 4.49 -26.20
N SER A 46 26.77 3.90 -25.01
CA SER A 46 26.49 2.47 -24.85
C SER A 46 25.82 2.17 -23.51
N GLU A 47 25.14 1.04 -23.45
CA GLU A 47 24.56 0.49 -22.22
C GLU A 47 25.63 0.27 -21.14
N ALA A 48 26.81 -0.22 -21.51
CA ALA A 48 27.93 -0.38 -20.57
C ALA A 48 28.38 0.96 -19.95
N ALA A 49 28.41 2.03 -20.74
CA ALA A 49 28.73 3.37 -20.23
C ALA A 49 27.64 3.89 -19.30
N LEU A 50 26.36 3.63 -19.62
CA LEU A 50 25.22 3.95 -18.77
C LEU A 50 25.28 3.21 -17.43
N SER A 51 25.48 1.88 -17.46
CA SER A 51 25.62 1.06 -16.26
C SER A 51 26.74 1.58 -15.35
N LYS A 52 27.94 1.81 -15.92
CA LYS A 52 29.08 2.37 -15.16
C LYS A 52 28.76 3.73 -14.55
N HIS A 53 28.10 4.61 -15.31
CA HIS A 53 27.71 5.93 -14.83
C HIS A 53 26.73 5.83 -13.66
N LEU A 54 25.64 5.07 -13.81
CA LEU A 54 24.64 4.88 -12.76
C LEU A 54 25.24 4.24 -11.50
N THR A 55 26.01 3.17 -11.63
CA THR A 55 26.70 2.54 -10.50
C THR A 55 27.64 3.52 -9.80
N SER A 56 28.33 4.41 -10.54
CA SER A 56 29.20 5.42 -9.93
C SER A 56 28.43 6.46 -9.10
N ILE A 57 27.19 6.75 -9.47
CA ILE A 57 26.30 7.63 -8.70
C ILE A 57 25.80 6.90 -7.46
N LEU A 58 25.28 5.66 -7.62
CA LEU A 58 24.74 4.86 -6.53
C LEU A 58 25.78 4.57 -5.43
N ARG A 59 27.06 4.38 -5.79
CA ARG A 59 28.16 4.18 -4.84
C ARG A 59 28.43 5.37 -3.92
N LYS A 60 27.82 6.54 -4.16
CA LYS A 60 27.91 7.69 -3.25
C LYS A 60 26.96 7.57 -2.05
N ASN A 61 25.99 6.66 -2.12
CA ASN A 61 25.04 6.44 -1.04
C ASN A 61 25.66 5.54 0.05
N ILE A 62 25.22 5.74 1.29
CA ILE A 62 25.43 4.78 2.37
C ILE A 62 24.23 3.83 2.36
N SER A 63 24.48 2.55 2.13
CA SER A 63 23.43 1.55 1.94
C SER A 63 23.09 0.83 3.24
N ALA A 64 21.82 0.45 3.39
CA ALA A 64 21.42 -0.49 4.43
C ALA A 64 21.96 -1.92 4.17
N ALA A 65 22.47 -2.22 2.97
CA ALA A 65 23.20 -3.45 2.74
C ALA A 65 24.54 -3.48 3.52
N ASP A 66 25.15 -2.31 3.70
CA ASP A 66 26.45 -2.17 4.37
C ASP A 66 26.30 -1.76 5.85
N HIS A 67 25.13 -1.22 6.23
CA HIS A 67 24.85 -0.71 7.57
C HIS A 67 23.49 -1.18 8.09
N ILE A 68 23.43 -1.49 9.38
CA ILE A 68 22.16 -1.84 10.03
C ILE A 68 21.39 -0.56 10.35
N SER A 69 20.11 -0.53 9.99
CA SER A 69 19.17 0.56 10.26
C SER A 69 18.11 0.12 11.27
N PHE A 70 18.00 0.87 12.37
CA PHE A 70 16.95 0.72 13.38
C PHE A 70 15.99 1.92 13.40
N LEU A 71 15.94 2.70 12.30
CA LEU A 71 15.10 3.90 12.25
C LEU A 71 13.60 3.57 12.32
N GLY A 72 13.17 2.41 11.81
CA GLY A 72 11.78 1.99 11.84
C GLY A 72 10.85 2.97 11.12
N ALA A 73 9.79 3.41 11.79
CA ALA A 73 8.91 4.49 11.32
C ALA A 73 8.30 4.26 9.92
N GLY A 74 7.83 3.04 9.61
CA GLY A 74 7.15 2.76 8.34
C GLY A 74 8.03 2.13 7.26
N CYS A 75 9.35 2.02 7.46
CA CYS A 75 10.27 1.36 6.53
C CYS A 75 11.33 0.57 7.31
N TRP A 76 11.25 -0.76 7.21
CA TRP A 76 12.05 -1.65 8.05
C TRP A 76 13.01 -2.50 7.22
N GLN A 77 14.22 -2.67 7.77
CA GLN A 77 15.24 -3.52 7.18
C GLN A 77 14.97 -4.99 7.52
N HIS A 78 14.04 -5.61 6.79
CA HIS A 78 13.83 -7.06 6.81
C HIS A 78 14.65 -7.75 5.74
N TYR A 79 14.99 -9.02 5.99
CA TYR A 79 15.56 -9.87 4.96
C TYR A 79 14.48 -10.23 3.93
N VAL A 80 14.76 -9.97 2.66
CA VAL A 80 13.88 -10.36 1.55
C VAL A 80 14.45 -11.62 0.91
N PRO A 81 13.71 -12.76 0.93
CA PRO A 81 14.14 -13.98 0.27
C PRO A 81 14.32 -13.78 -1.24
N ALA A 82 15.40 -14.31 -1.82
CA ALA A 82 15.74 -14.12 -3.24
C ALA A 82 14.62 -14.55 -4.22
N ILE A 83 13.77 -15.51 -3.81
CA ILE A 83 12.61 -15.93 -4.61
C ILE A 83 11.59 -14.80 -4.81
N CYS A 84 11.49 -13.83 -3.89
CA CYS A 84 10.62 -12.66 -4.07
C CYS A 84 11.11 -11.80 -5.24
N ASP A 85 12.44 -11.57 -5.34
CA ASP A 85 13.05 -10.82 -6.44
C ASP A 85 12.90 -11.56 -7.77
N GLU A 86 13.10 -12.88 -7.77
CA GLU A 86 12.87 -13.71 -8.96
C GLU A 86 11.43 -13.56 -9.44
N MET A 87 10.43 -13.68 -8.55
CA MET A 87 9.02 -13.59 -8.92
C MET A 87 8.62 -12.20 -9.43
N VAL A 88 9.10 -11.13 -8.80
CA VAL A 88 8.81 -9.75 -9.21
C VAL A 88 9.42 -9.40 -10.57
N THR A 89 10.59 -9.97 -10.89
CA THR A 89 11.31 -9.65 -12.14
C THR A 89 10.83 -10.46 -13.34
N ARG A 90 10.00 -11.48 -13.14
CA ARG A 90 9.36 -12.24 -14.21
C ARG A 90 8.58 -11.32 -15.16
N THR A 91 8.86 -11.44 -16.45
CA THR A 91 8.29 -10.55 -17.47
C THR A 91 6.77 -10.62 -17.55
N GLU A 92 6.19 -11.77 -17.20
CA GLU A 92 4.75 -12.02 -17.17
C GLU A 92 4.01 -11.20 -16.09
N PHE A 93 4.73 -10.69 -15.09
CA PHE A 93 4.22 -9.79 -14.06
C PHE A 93 4.72 -8.35 -14.19
N SER A 94 5.94 -8.15 -14.70
CA SER A 94 6.59 -6.82 -14.71
C SER A 94 6.28 -5.98 -15.95
N THR A 95 5.82 -6.58 -17.05
CA THR A 95 5.64 -5.88 -18.32
C THR A 95 4.18 -5.65 -18.71
N ASN A 96 3.25 -6.41 -18.14
CA ASN A 96 1.83 -6.25 -18.42
C ASN A 96 1.23 -5.11 -17.58
N VAL A 97 0.26 -4.40 -18.15
CA VAL A 97 -0.44 -3.31 -17.46
C VAL A 97 -1.90 -3.70 -17.26
N TRP A 98 -2.66 -3.85 -18.35
CA TRP A 98 -4.06 -4.26 -18.33
C TRP A 98 -4.40 -5.12 -19.54
N GLY A 99 -5.17 -6.18 -19.30
CA GLY A 99 -5.75 -7.08 -20.28
C GLY A 99 -7.14 -7.53 -19.80
N THR A 100 -7.65 -8.60 -20.40
CA THR A 100 -8.93 -9.20 -20.00
C THR A 100 -8.71 -10.23 -18.88
N PRO A 101 -9.74 -10.58 -18.09
CA PRO A 101 -9.62 -11.67 -17.12
C PRO A 101 -9.07 -12.98 -17.71
N SER A 102 -9.32 -13.24 -18.99
CA SER A 102 -8.78 -14.40 -19.71
C SER A 102 -7.31 -14.27 -20.12
N SER A 103 -6.83 -13.07 -20.51
CA SER A 103 -5.41 -12.87 -20.85
C SER A 103 -4.52 -12.73 -19.62
N ASP A 104 -5.11 -12.30 -18.49
CA ASP A 104 -4.38 -11.94 -17.27
C ASP A 104 -4.64 -12.92 -16.11
N HIS A 105 -5.07 -14.15 -16.43
CA HIS A 105 -5.51 -15.14 -15.44
C HIS A 105 -4.48 -15.34 -14.32
N GLY A 106 -3.21 -15.58 -14.66
CA GLY A 106 -2.15 -15.79 -13.67
C GLY A 106 -1.87 -14.56 -12.78
N ARG A 107 -1.98 -13.34 -13.32
CA ARG A 107 -1.84 -12.12 -12.52
C ARG A 107 -3.00 -12.00 -11.54
N ASN A 108 -4.23 -12.16 -12.02
CA ASN A 108 -5.41 -12.06 -11.17
C ASN A 108 -5.43 -13.18 -10.11
N GLN A 109 -4.92 -14.37 -10.42
CA GLN A 109 -4.74 -15.43 -9.44
C GLN A 109 -3.77 -15.02 -8.33
N VAL A 110 -2.57 -14.52 -8.66
CA VAL A 110 -1.59 -14.09 -7.65
C VAL A 110 -2.12 -12.94 -6.79
N TRP A 111 -2.87 -12.01 -7.40
CA TRP A 111 -3.56 -10.95 -6.66
C TRP A 111 -4.62 -11.50 -5.72
N PHE A 112 -5.36 -12.52 -6.14
CA PHE A 112 -6.33 -13.20 -5.28
C PHE A 112 -5.63 -13.91 -4.12
N GLU A 113 -4.53 -14.61 -4.39
CA GLU A 113 -3.71 -15.27 -3.37
C GLU A 113 -3.15 -14.26 -2.36
N PHE A 114 -2.67 -13.10 -2.81
CA PHE A 114 -2.29 -11.98 -1.93
C PHE A 114 -3.45 -11.59 -1.00
N SER A 115 -4.62 -11.32 -1.56
CA SER A 115 -5.80 -10.90 -0.79
C SER A 115 -6.23 -11.98 0.22
N SER A 116 -6.25 -13.25 -0.18
CA SER A 116 -6.62 -14.36 0.70
C SER A 116 -5.61 -14.58 1.82
N GLN A 117 -4.31 -14.62 1.51
CA GLN A 117 -3.26 -14.86 2.50
C GLN A 117 -3.18 -13.72 3.52
N LEU A 118 -3.29 -12.47 3.05
CA LEU A 118 -3.31 -11.32 3.93
C LEU A 118 -4.59 -11.28 4.76
N GLY A 119 -5.73 -11.65 4.18
CA GLY A 119 -7.02 -11.77 4.86
C GLY A 119 -6.97 -12.76 6.03
N GLU A 120 -6.41 -13.96 5.80
CA GLU A 120 -6.17 -14.95 6.87
C GLU A 120 -5.26 -14.39 7.97
N LEU A 121 -4.20 -13.67 7.60
CA LEU A 121 -3.22 -13.12 8.55
C LEU A 121 -3.84 -12.04 9.47
N VAL A 122 -4.70 -11.19 8.92
CA VAL A 122 -5.37 -10.11 9.68
C VAL A 122 -6.76 -10.51 10.21
N GLY A 123 -7.22 -11.72 9.86
CA GLY A 123 -8.53 -12.27 10.21
C GLY A 123 -9.70 -11.48 9.63
N MET A 124 -9.65 -11.16 8.34
CA MET A 124 -10.69 -10.44 7.59
C MET A 124 -10.91 -11.08 6.21
N GLU A 125 -12.13 -11.08 5.70
CA GLU A 125 -12.51 -11.80 4.48
C GLU A 125 -12.31 -11.00 3.19
N PHE A 126 -12.29 -9.66 3.27
CA PHE A 126 -12.24 -8.80 2.10
C PHE A 126 -11.00 -7.91 2.13
N VAL A 127 -10.10 -8.07 1.14
CA VAL A 127 -8.81 -7.37 1.07
C VAL A 127 -8.65 -6.74 -0.31
N GLY A 128 -8.45 -5.42 -0.31
CA GLY A 128 -8.21 -4.66 -1.53
C GLY A 128 -6.77 -4.79 -2.02
N LEU A 129 -6.55 -4.57 -3.32
CA LEU A 129 -5.20 -4.50 -3.86
C LEU A 129 -4.43 -3.33 -3.24
N PRO A 130 -3.09 -3.45 -3.11
CA PRO A 130 -2.31 -2.52 -2.31
C PRO A 130 -2.33 -1.09 -2.87
N LEU A 131 -2.36 -0.13 -1.95
CA LEU A 131 -2.28 1.31 -2.15
C LEU A 131 -0.84 1.80 -2.02
N TYR A 132 -0.59 3.06 -2.40
CA TYR A 132 0.75 3.64 -2.45
C TYR A 132 1.55 3.59 -1.15
N SER A 133 0.88 3.78 0.00
CA SER A 133 1.55 3.68 1.29
C SER A 133 0.59 3.32 2.41
N TYR A 134 1.14 2.92 3.55
CA TYR A 134 0.39 2.70 4.78
C TYR A 134 -0.43 3.95 5.20
N GLY A 135 0.15 5.15 5.14
CA GLY A 135 -0.61 6.39 5.43
C GLY A 135 -1.73 6.65 4.43
N THR A 136 -1.52 6.28 3.17
CA THR A 136 -2.56 6.35 2.13
C THR A 136 -3.73 5.43 2.47
N ALA A 137 -3.44 4.20 2.89
CA ALA A 137 -4.45 3.23 3.32
C ALA A 137 -5.22 3.71 4.56
N ALA A 138 -4.53 4.24 5.57
CA ALA A 138 -5.17 4.78 6.77
C ALA A 138 -6.09 5.98 6.46
N GLY A 139 -5.62 6.94 5.66
CA GLY A 139 -6.44 8.08 5.23
C GLY A 139 -7.68 7.64 4.45
N HIS A 140 -7.54 6.66 3.57
CA HIS A 140 -8.65 6.06 2.85
C HIS A 140 -9.64 5.32 3.76
N ALA A 141 -9.16 4.55 4.74
CA ALA A 141 -10.01 3.85 5.69
C ALA A 141 -10.84 4.82 6.56
N LEU A 142 -10.26 5.95 6.97
CA LEU A 142 -11.00 6.99 7.68
C LEU A 142 -12.09 7.64 6.81
N ARG A 143 -11.81 7.84 5.52
CA ARG A 143 -12.80 8.30 4.54
C ARG A 143 -13.90 7.26 4.30
N MET A 144 -13.56 5.97 4.28
CA MET A 144 -14.54 4.87 4.21
C MET A 144 -15.48 4.94 5.41
N ALA A 145 -14.94 4.98 6.63
CA ALA A 145 -15.74 5.05 7.85
C ALA A 145 -16.71 6.24 7.86
N ALA A 146 -16.21 7.44 7.49
CA ALA A 146 -17.03 8.64 7.39
C ALA A 146 -18.18 8.51 6.37
N ARG A 147 -17.96 7.85 5.23
CA ARG A 147 -19.03 7.59 4.24
C ARG A 147 -20.05 6.56 4.75
N ILE A 148 -19.60 5.54 5.48
CA ILE A 148 -20.46 4.48 6.03
C ILE A 148 -21.46 5.05 7.04
N ASN A 149 -20.99 5.89 7.97
CA ASN A 149 -21.83 6.36 9.08
C ASN A 149 -22.28 7.82 8.95
N GLY A 150 -21.80 8.56 7.95
CA GLY A 150 -22.20 9.95 7.67
C GLY A 150 -21.66 10.98 8.66
N ARG A 151 -20.64 10.61 9.45
CA ARG A 151 -20.04 11.47 10.48
C ARG A 151 -18.73 12.07 9.99
N ASN A 152 -18.25 13.13 10.64
CA ASN A 152 -17.17 13.96 10.12
C ASN A 152 -15.99 14.19 11.09
N ARG A 153 -15.96 13.55 12.26
CA ARG A 153 -14.82 13.65 13.19
C ARG A 153 -14.09 12.33 13.34
N VAL A 154 -12.77 12.33 13.27
CA VAL A 154 -11.92 11.14 13.46
C VAL A 154 -10.97 11.36 14.64
N VAL A 155 -10.73 10.30 15.40
CA VAL A 155 -9.90 10.35 16.60
C VAL A 155 -8.62 9.54 16.37
N LEU A 156 -7.46 10.17 16.57
CA LEU A 156 -6.14 9.59 16.30
C LEU A 156 -5.23 9.69 17.53
N PRO A 157 -4.27 8.77 17.73
CA PRO A 157 -3.23 8.94 18.74
C PRO A 157 -2.29 10.10 18.38
N ALA A 158 -1.93 10.91 19.38
CA ALA A 158 -0.84 11.89 19.27
C ALA A 158 0.54 11.23 19.15
N SER A 159 0.65 9.92 19.44
CA SER A 159 1.86 9.12 19.28
C SER A 159 2.09 8.64 17.84
N LEU A 160 1.23 8.97 16.88
CA LEU A 160 1.32 8.50 15.51
C LEU A 160 2.65 8.90 14.84
N ASP A 161 3.11 8.07 13.90
CA ASP A 161 4.19 8.42 12.98
C ASP A 161 3.92 9.81 12.33
N PRO A 162 4.84 10.79 12.46
CA PRO A 162 4.61 12.14 11.94
C PRO A 162 4.40 12.21 10.42
N GLU A 163 4.98 11.29 9.64
CA GLU A 163 4.74 11.23 8.19
C GLU A 163 3.32 10.73 7.92
N ARG A 164 2.94 9.61 8.55
CA ARG A 164 1.60 9.04 8.44
C ARG A 164 0.50 10.02 8.86
N ALA A 165 0.72 10.75 9.95
CA ALA A 165 -0.21 11.80 10.41
C ALA A 165 -0.45 12.85 9.32
N LYS A 166 0.61 13.37 8.66
CA LYS A 166 0.49 14.34 7.57
C LYS A 166 -0.24 13.79 6.34
N VAL A 167 -0.02 12.52 6.01
CA VAL A 167 -0.75 11.86 4.92
C VAL A 167 -2.22 11.77 5.29
N ILE A 168 -2.55 11.31 6.50
CA ILE A 168 -3.94 11.24 6.96
C ILE A 168 -4.60 12.62 6.96
N GLU A 169 -3.94 13.66 7.46
CA GLU A 169 -4.41 15.05 7.42
C GLU A 169 -4.76 15.50 6.00
N THR A 170 -3.92 15.14 5.03
CA THR A 170 -4.19 15.43 3.60
C THR A 170 -5.45 14.71 3.12
N TYR A 171 -5.65 13.44 3.52
CA TYR A 171 -6.84 12.67 3.17
C TYR A 171 -8.10 13.18 3.86
N CYS A 172 -8.03 13.60 5.12
CA CYS A 172 -9.12 14.27 5.85
C CYS A 172 -9.52 15.61 5.20
N GLY A 173 -8.69 16.16 4.33
CA GLY A 173 -9.00 17.33 3.52
C GLY A 173 -8.93 18.63 4.31
N TYR A 174 -9.09 19.74 3.62
CA TYR A 174 -9.03 21.08 4.20
C TYR A 174 -10.42 21.56 4.62
N LYS A 175 -10.50 22.39 5.67
CA LYS A 175 -11.75 22.87 6.28
C LYS A 175 -12.69 23.58 5.29
N GLU A 176 -12.13 24.14 4.23
CA GLU A 176 -12.82 24.87 3.17
C GLU A 176 -13.45 23.94 2.13
N LEU A 177 -13.10 22.65 2.12
CA LEU A 177 -13.59 21.68 1.15
C LEU A 177 -14.79 20.88 1.69
N ASN A 178 -15.72 20.57 0.79
CA ASN A 178 -16.80 19.63 1.09
C ASN A 178 -16.23 18.25 1.43
N GLY A 179 -16.73 17.65 2.51
CA GLY A 179 -16.26 16.35 2.98
C GLY A 179 -14.97 16.40 3.81
N HIS A 180 -14.60 17.57 4.36
CA HIS A 180 -13.59 17.69 5.40
C HIS A 180 -13.92 16.81 6.61
N LEU A 181 -12.91 16.08 7.11
CA LEU A 181 -12.97 15.36 8.37
C LEU A 181 -12.15 16.11 9.43
N GLU A 182 -12.78 16.46 10.54
CA GLU A 182 -12.12 17.02 11.70
C GLU A 182 -11.28 15.95 12.40
N ILE A 183 -10.03 16.27 12.74
CA ILE A 183 -9.13 15.37 13.45
C ILE A 183 -9.04 15.82 14.90
N THR A 184 -9.30 14.89 15.83
CA THR A 184 -9.03 15.05 17.26
C THR A 184 -7.89 14.12 17.66
N TYR A 185 -6.80 14.68 18.19
CA TYR A 185 -5.69 13.90 18.72
C TYR A 185 -5.91 13.56 20.19
N VAL A 186 -5.67 12.31 20.55
CA VAL A 186 -5.72 11.78 21.92
C VAL A 186 -4.31 11.53 22.43
N LYS A 187 -4.07 11.86 23.70
CA LYS A 187 -2.77 11.70 24.35
C LYS A 187 -2.37 10.23 24.47
N PHE A 188 -1.10 10.04 24.80
CA PHE A 188 -0.55 8.75 25.21
C PHE A 188 0.10 8.89 26.59
N ASP A 189 0.18 7.79 27.32
CA ASP A 189 0.89 7.71 28.59
C ASP A 189 2.41 7.76 28.32
N PRO A 190 3.15 8.78 28.82
CA PRO A 190 4.58 8.90 28.58
C PRO A 190 5.42 7.76 29.15
N SER A 191 4.91 7.02 30.13
CA SER A 191 5.63 5.92 30.77
C SER A 191 5.53 4.60 30.01
N THR A 192 4.40 4.36 29.33
CA THR A 192 4.14 3.11 28.59
C THR A 192 4.12 3.30 27.08
N GLY A 193 3.96 4.54 26.60
CA GLY A 193 3.79 4.87 25.19
C GLY A 193 2.42 4.50 24.61
N ARG A 194 1.50 3.97 25.42
CA ARG A 194 0.16 3.50 25.02
C ARG A 194 -0.87 4.63 25.02
N LEU A 195 -1.97 4.44 24.30
CA LEU A 195 -3.06 5.43 24.23
C LEU A 195 -3.65 5.73 25.62
N ASP A 196 -3.90 7.01 25.93
CA ASP A 196 -4.58 7.40 27.17
C ASP A 196 -6.09 7.17 27.05
N LEU A 197 -6.59 6.13 27.74
CA LEU A 197 -8.02 5.78 27.71
C LEU A 197 -8.94 6.85 28.34
N ALA A 198 -8.46 7.61 29.32
CA ALA A 198 -9.27 8.65 29.94
C ALA A 198 -9.45 9.84 28.98
N ASP A 199 -8.36 10.23 28.32
CA ASP A 199 -8.37 11.27 27.28
C ASP A 199 -9.21 10.80 26.07
N LEU A 200 -9.08 9.52 25.65
CA LEU A 200 -9.94 8.91 24.63
C LEU A 200 -11.41 9.04 24.99
N LYS A 201 -11.83 8.60 26.19
CA LYS A 201 -13.22 8.69 26.67
C LYS A 201 -13.75 10.12 26.61
N SER A 202 -12.92 11.11 26.91
CA SER A 202 -13.30 12.52 26.87
C SER A 202 -13.43 13.08 25.45
N ALA A 203 -12.70 12.51 24.47
CA ALA A 203 -12.73 12.94 23.08
C ALA A 203 -13.91 12.35 22.29
N LEU A 204 -14.46 11.21 22.73
CA LEU A 204 -15.54 10.49 22.04
C LEU A 204 -16.90 11.20 22.12
N GLY A 205 -17.66 11.14 21.03
CA GLY A 205 -18.98 11.72 20.89
C GLY A 205 -19.76 11.10 19.73
N SER A 206 -21.06 11.41 19.60
CA SER A 206 -21.94 10.83 18.57
C SER A 206 -21.61 11.25 17.14
N ASP A 207 -20.73 12.24 16.99
CA ASP A 207 -20.19 12.78 15.75
C ASP A 207 -18.86 12.13 15.31
N VAL A 208 -18.32 11.20 16.11
CA VAL A 208 -17.10 10.46 15.78
C VAL A 208 -17.38 9.41 14.72
N ALA A 209 -16.80 9.58 13.53
CA ALA A 209 -16.81 8.64 12.42
C ALA A 209 -15.93 7.42 12.69
N ALA A 210 -14.72 7.63 13.20
CA ALA A 210 -13.79 6.56 13.46
C ALA A 210 -12.79 6.88 14.57
N VAL A 211 -12.34 5.83 15.26
CA VAL A 211 -11.14 5.84 16.09
C VAL A 211 -10.06 5.06 15.34
N TYR A 212 -8.94 5.71 15.08
CA TYR A 212 -7.74 5.08 14.52
C TYR A 212 -6.71 4.82 15.62
N PHE A 213 -6.11 3.64 15.64
CA PHE A 213 -4.92 3.37 16.45
C PHE A 213 -4.06 2.29 15.78
N GLU A 214 -2.83 2.11 16.27
CA GLU A 214 -1.89 1.13 15.72
C GLU A 214 -1.48 0.13 16.79
N ASN A 215 -1.30 -1.13 16.41
CA ASN A 215 -0.86 -2.15 17.33
C ASN A 215 0.04 -3.19 16.62
N PRO A 216 1.36 -3.19 16.84
CA PRO A 216 2.11 -2.27 17.70
C PRO A 216 2.04 -0.81 17.25
N ASN A 217 2.13 0.13 18.19
CA ASN A 217 2.11 1.56 17.88
C ASN A 217 3.48 2.08 17.43
N TYR A 218 3.56 3.36 17.06
CA TYR A 218 4.79 4.00 16.55
C TYR A 218 6.01 3.85 17.48
N PHE A 219 5.81 3.82 18.80
CA PHE A 219 6.89 3.61 19.77
C PHE A 219 7.30 2.14 19.94
N GLY A 220 6.63 1.23 19.23
CA GLY A 220 6.79 -0.22 19.36
C GLY A 220 6.03 -0.82 20.55
N ALA A 221 5.17 -0.05 21.23
CA ALA A 221 4.37 -0.55 22.33
C ALA A 221 3.15 -1.32 21.82
N LEU A 222 2.77 -2.37 22.55
CA LEU A 222 1.52 -3.09 22.32
C LEU A 222 0.40 -2.41 23.11
N GLU A 223 -0.69 -2.08 22.42
CA GLU A 223 -1.92 -1.57 23.05
C GLU A 223 -2.64 -2.73 23.75
N SER A 224 -2.24 -3.06 24.98
CA SER A 224 -2.81 -4.19 25.74
C SER A 224 -4.31 -4.02 26.04
N GLU A 225 -4.82 -2.80 25.95
CA GLU A 225 -6.22 -2.44 26.15
C GLU A 225 -6.94 -2.19 24.81
N ALA A 226 -6.41 -2.69 23.70
CA ALA A 226 -6.98 -2.49 22.35
C ALA A 226 -8.47 -2.86 22.25
N ALA A 227 -8.90 -3.94 22.91
CA ALA A 227 -10.32 -4.32 22.93
C ALA A 227 -11.20 -3.28 23.64
N GLU A 228 -10.70 -2.62 24.68
CA GLU A 228 -11.40 -1.53 25.37
C GLU A 228 -11.45 -0.28 24.48
N ILE A 229 -10.37 0.05 23.77
CA ILE A 229 -10.35 1.15 22.78
C ILE A 229 -11.46 0.94 21.75
N SER A 230 -11.54 -0.25 21.15
CA SER A 230 -12.57 -0.61 20.16
C SER A 230 -13.97 -0.52 20.76
N ARG A 231 -14.17 -1.08 21.96
CA ARG A 231 -15.46 -1.05 22.66
C ARG A 231 -15.96 0.39 22.86
N LEU A 232 -15.09 1.30 23.29
CA LEU A 232 -15.43 2.71 23.51
C LEU A 232 -15.81 3.43 22.22
N ALA A 233 -15.11 3.15 21.11
CA ALA A 233 -15.45 3.69 19.80
C ALA A 233 -16.85 3.20 19.35
N HIS A 234 -17.13 1.91 19.53
CA HIS A 234 -18.42 1.32 19.19
C HIS A 234 -19.58 1.85 20.06
N GLU A 235 -19.35 2.16 21.34
CA GLU A 235 -20.38 2.75 22.22
C GLU A 235 -20.94 4.07 21.70
N VAL A 236 -20.12 4.87 21.00
CA VAL A 236 -20.59 6.09 20.34
C VAL A 236 -21.00 5.85 18.88
N GLY A 237 -20.85 4.63 18.36
CA GLY A 237 -21.18 4.21 17.00
C GLY A 237 -20.13 4.57 15.94
N GLY A 238 -18.89 4.87 16.35
CA GLY A 238 -17.77 5.08 15.43
C GLY A 238 -17.18 3.75 14.97
N GLU A 239 -16.61 3.71 13.77
CA GLU A 239 -15.86 2.55 13.27
C GLU A 239 -14.47 2.50 13.90
N VAL A 240 -13.92 1.29 14.05
CA VAL A 240 -12.56 1.08 14.57
C VAL A 240 -11.62 0.79 13.42
N VAL A 241 -10.66 1.69 13.19
CA VAL A 241 -9.62 1.50 12.18
C VAL A 241 -8.30 1.15 12.87
N VAL A 242 -7.78 -0.06 12.62
CA VAL A 242 -6.52 -0.50 13.26
C VAL A 242 -5.42 -0.63 12.24
N GLY A 243 -4.33 0.08 12.50
CA GLY A 243 -3.08 -0.07 11.80
C GLY A 243 -2.20 -1.21 12.35
N VAL A 244 -1.62 -2.03 11.48
CA VAL A 244 -0.72 -3.12 11.86
C VAL A 244 0.47 -3.26 10.92
N ASP A 245 1.60 -3.72 11.46
CA ASP A 245 2.67 -4.34 10.68
C ASP A 245 2.42 -5.86 10.61
N PRO A 246 2.06 -6.42 9.44
CA PRO A 246 1.65 -7.81 9.32
C PRO A 246 2.70 -8.82 9.80
N ILE A 247 3.99 -8.48 9.77
CA ILE A 247 5.03 -9.41 10.24
C ILE A 247 4.92 -9.73 11.74
N SER A 248 4.26 -8.86 12.51
CA SER A 248 4.01 -9.06 13.94
C SER A 248 2.94 -10.12 14.24
N LEU A 249 2.07 -10.41 13.27
CA LEU A 249 0.87 -11.23 13.44
C LEU A 249 1.14 -12.73 13.58
N GLY A 250 2.40 -13.14 13.46
CA GLY A 250 2.83 -14.49 13.86
C GLY A 250 2.81 -14.72 15.37
N ILE A 251 2.88 -13.66 16.18
CA ILE A 251 2.96 -13.76 17.65
C ILE A 251 2.03 -12.79 18.39
N VAL A 252 1.37 -11.87 17.68
CA VAL A 252 0.38 -10.93 18.21
C VAL A 252 -1.01 -11.30 17.67
N ALA A 253 -2.04 -11.13 18.50
CA ALA A 253 -3.42 -11.33 18.06
C ALA A 253 -3.76 -10.38 16.89
N ALA A 254 -4.47 -10.90 15.88
CA ALA A 254 -4.90 -10.11 14.74
C ALA A 254 -5.91 -9.02 15.16
N PRO A 255 -5.95 -7.85 14.50
CA PRO A 255 -6.85 -6.76 14.89
C PRO A 255 -8.33 -7.08 14.89
N SER A 256 -8.78 -8.01 14.05
CA SER A 256 -10.15 -8.50 14.06
C SER A 256 -10.55 -9.13 15.42
N GLN A 257 -9.60 -9.69 16.17
CA GLN A 257 -9.86 -10.35 17.46
C GLN A 257 -10.10 -9.38 18.62
N TYR A 258 -9.77 -8.09 18.44
CA TYR A 258 -10.02 -7.05 19.43
C TYR A 258 -10.89 -5.90 18.88
N GLY A 259 -11.72 -6.20 17.89
CA GLY A 259 -12.83 -5.32 17.48
C GLY A 259 -12.50 -4.33 16.38
N ALA A 260 -11.46 -4.54 15.58
CA ALA A 260 -11.26 -3.75 14.36
C ALA A 260 -12.40 -3.97 13.37
N ASP A 261 -12.85 -2.89 12.72
CA ASP A 261 -13.80 -2.92 11.60
C ASP A 261 -13.07 -2.82 10.26
N ILE A 262 -12.05 -1.96 10.22
CA ILE A 262 -11.19 -1.75 9.06
C ILE A 262 -9.75 -1.91 9.52
N ILE A 263 -9.00 -2.81 8.90
CA ILE A 263 -7.59 -3.04 9.19
C ILE A 263 -6.77 -2.43 8.06
N VAL A 264 -5.76 -1.66 8.43
CA VAL A 264 -4.80 -1.08 7.51
C VAL A 264 -3.38 -1.44 7.93
N GLY A 265 -2.43 -1.33 7.03
CA GLY A 265 -1.06 -1.69 7.35
C GLY A 265 -0.12 -1.48 6.20
N THR A 266 1.16 -1.75 6.45
CA THR A 266 2.18 -1.83 5.41
C THR A 266 2.18 -3.21 4.76
N THR A 267 2.61 -3.28 3.50
CA THR A 267 2.94 -4.51 2.79
C THR A 267 4.45 -4.72 2.67
N GLN A 268 5.27 -3.74 3.10
CA GLN A 268 6.71 -3.76 2.88
C GLN A 268 7.41 -4.93 3.57
N THR A 269 6.97 -5.25 4.79
CA THR A 269 7.57 -6.31 5.61
C THR A 269 7.27 -7.71 5.07
N LEU A 270 6.41 -7.81 4.05
CA LEU A 270 6.05 -9.05 3.37
C LEU A 270 6.89 -9.23 2.10
N GLY A 271 8.22 -9.25 2.25
CA GLY A 271 9.13 -9.58 1.15
C GLY A 271 9.40 -8.46 0.15
N VAL A 272 9.28 -7.19 0.55
CA VAL A 272 9.62 -6.04 -0.30
C VAL A 272 10.81 -5.29 0.28
N HIS A 273 11.78 -4.97 -0.58
CA HIS A 273 12.95 -4.17 -0.18
C HIS A 273 12.55 -2.73 0.18
N MET A 274 13.34 -2.09 1.04
CA MET A 274 13.05 -0.72 1.49
C MET A 274 12.95 0.30 0.35
N ASN A 275 13.73 0.13 -0.72
CA ASN A 275 13.71 0.97 -1.93
C ASN A 275 13.71 2.49 -1.65
N ALA A 276 14.39 2.92 -0.57
CA ALA A 276 14.37 4.30 -0.08
C ALA A 276 12.95 4.90 0.07
N GLY A 277 11.98 4.08 0.48
CA GLY A 277 10.57 4.45 0.60
C GLY A 277 9.70 4.02 -0.59
N GLY A 278 10.26 3.51 -1.68
CA GLY A 278 9.49 3.10 -2.87
C GLY A 278 8.71 1.78 -2.74
N GLY A 279 8.97 0.99 -1.70
CA GLY A 279 8.36 -0.32 -1.46
C GLY A 279 7.29 -0.34 -0.36
N VAL A 280 6.85 0.81 0.14
CA VAL A 280 6.08 0.93 1.39
C VAL A 280 4.57 0.85 1.24
N GLY A 281 4.09 0.06 0.26
CA GLY A 281 2.67 -0.04 -0.10
C GLY A 281 1.77 -0.34 1.10
N GLY A 282 0.54 0.16 1.08
CA GLY A 282 -0.45 -0.07 2.15
C GLY A 282 -1.57 -1.03 1.75
N PHE A 283 -2.22 -1.68 2.70
CA PHE A 283 -3.42 -2.49 2.44
C PHE A 283 -4.62 -2.00 3.25
N ILE A 284 -5.82 -2.40 2.81
CA ILE A 284 -7.08 -2.24 3.54
C ILE A 284 -7.79 -3.59 3.55
N ALA A 285 -8.20 -4.04 4.74
CA ALA A 285 -8.94 -5.27 4.95
C ALA A 285 -10.18 -5.03 5.82
N THR A 286 -11.30 -5.65 5.48
CA THR A 286 -12.57 -5.56 6.21
C THR A 286 -13.29 -6.90 6.18
N ARG A 287 -14.39 -7.00 6.92
CA ARG A 287 -15.36 -8.08 6.71
C ARG A 287 -15.96 -8.00 5.31
N ASP A 288 -16.31 -9.17 4.75
CA ASP A 288 -17.05 -9.26 3.48
C ASP A 288 -18.53 -8.91 3.67
N GLU A 289 -18.79 -7.65 3.98
CA GLU A 289 -20.12 -7.06 4.10
C GLU A 289 -20.29 -5.99 3.02
N GLU A 290 -21.48 -5.93 2.42
CA GLU A 290 -21.79 -4.98 1.34
C GLU A 290 -21.49 -3.52 1.72
N LYS A 291 -21.72 -3.14 2.98
CA LYS A 291 -21.45 -1.78 3.49
C LYS A 291 -19.97 -1.40 3.44
N TYR A 292 -19.06 -2.36 3.60
CA TYR A 292 -17.62 -2.13 3.49
C TYR A 292 -17.15 -2.32 2.06
N ALA A 293 -17.55 -3.42 1.41
CA ALA A 293 -17.12 -3.77 0.07
C ALA A 293 -17.42 -2.67 -0.95
N ARG A 294 -18.55 -1.97 -0.78
CA ARG A 294 -18.94 -0.85 -1.62
C ARG A 294 -18.12 0.41 -1.40
N GLU A 295 -17.33 0.52 -0.33
CA GLU A 295 -16.63 1.75 0.06
C GLU A 295 -15.14 1.75 -0.29
N TYR A 296 -14.60 0.63 -0.77
CA TYR A 296 -13.19 0.49 -1.03
C TYR A 296 -12.67 1.50 -2.07
N PRO A 297 -11.49 2.10 -1.83
CA PRO A 297 -10.85 3.07 -2.72
C PRO A 297 -9.69 2.46 -3.50
N THR A 298 -9.79 1.18 -3.84
CA THR A 298 -8.79 0.44 -4.63
C THR A 298 -9.53 -0.54 -5.52
N LEU A 299 -8.81 -1.29 -6.33
CA LEU A 299 -9.37 -2.41 -7.07
C LEU A 299 -9.46 -3.65 -6.16
N GLN A 300 -10.45 -4.49 -6.42
CA GLN A 300 -10.60 -5.79 -5.76
C GLN A 300 -10.58 -6.90 -6.78
N VAL A 301 -10.07 -8.04 -6.37
CA VAL A 301 -10.06 -9.27 -7.16
C VAL A 301 -10.93 -10.31 -6.46
N SER A 302 -11.69 -11.05 -7.26
CA SER A 302 -12.52 -12.15 -6.78
C SER A 302 -12.38 -13.35 -7.70
N LEU A 303 -12.94 -14.47 -7.26
CA LEU A 303 -12.91 -15.76 -7.94
C LEU A 303 -14.34 -16.16 -8.35
N THR A 304 -14.47 -16.92 -9.43
CA THR A 304 -15.73 -17.55 -9.84
C THR A 304 -15.48 -18.85 -10.59
N ALA A 305 -16.49 -19.71 -10.68
CA ALA A 305 -16.42 -20.92 -11.51
C ALA A 305 -16.44 -20.56 -13.00
N THR A 306 -15.77 -21.37 -13.83
CA THR A 306 -15.87 -21.25 -15.30
C THR A 306 -16.98 -22.14 -15.85
N THR A 307 -17.13 -22.15 -17.18
CA THR A 307 -18.02 -23.09 -17.87
C THR A 307 -17.53 -24.54 -17.80
N GLU A 308 -16.22 -24.75 -17.54
CA GLU A 308 -15.62 -26.07 -17.38
C GLU A 308 -15.63 -26.47 -15.88
N PRO A 309 -16.27 -27.59 -15.51
CA PRO A 309 -16.37 -28.00 -14.11
C PRO A 309 -15.01 -28.20 -13.44
N GLY A 310 -14.82 -27.56 -12.27
CA GLY A 310 -13.59 -27.65 -11.48
C GLY A 310 -12.55 -26.58 -11.80
N GLU A 311 -12.76 -25.79 -12.85
CA GLU A 311 -11.90 -24.65 -13.17
C GLU A 311 -12.41 -23.35 -12.51
N MET A 312 -11.45 -22.50 -12.13
CA MET A 312 -11.71 -21.21 -11.50
C MET A 312 -11.13 -20.08 -12.35
N ALA A 313 -11.91 -19.00 -12.47
CA ALA A 313 -11.47 -17.74 -13.07
C ALA A 313 -11.33 -16.66 -11.99
N PHE A 314 -10.35 -15.78 -12.20
CA PHE A 314 -10.08 -14.65 -11.33
C PHE A 314 -10.24 -13.35 -12.10
N GLY A 315 -10.90 -12.37 -11.49
CA GLY A 315 -11.19 -11.11 -12.16
C GLY A 315 -11.47 -9.99 -11.18
N LEU A 316 -11.42 -8.76 -11.70
CA LEU A 316 -11.77 -7.59 -10.91
C LEU A 316 -13.27 -7.61 -10.59
N THR A 317 -13.62 -7.27 -9.35
CA THR A 317 -15.00 -7.12 -8.90
C THR A 317 -15.29 -5.68 -8.51
N LEU A 318 -16.57 -5.34 -8.38
CA LEU A 318 -17.08 -4.02 -8.00
C LEU A 318 -16.50 -2.83 -8.81
N PHE A 319 -15.97 -3.09 -10.01
CA PHE A 319 -15.24 -2.12 -10.81
C PHE A 319 -16.01 -0.82 -11.08
N HIS A 320 -17.35 -0.89 -11.14
CA HIS A 320 -18.23 0.26 -11.32
C HIS A 320 -18.04 1.36 -10.26
N GLN A 321 -17.65 1.02 -9.02
CA GLN A 321 -17.48 1.99 -7.93
C GLN A 321 -16.16 2.77 -8.00
N SER A 322 -15.26 2.34 -8.89
CA SER A 322 -13.99 3.03 -9.14
C SER A 322 -14.19 4.23 -10.05
N SER A 323 -13.16 5.07 -10.15
CA SER A 323 -13.05 6.20 -11.07
C SER A 323 -13.17 5.78 -12.54
N TYR A 324 -12.86 4.52 -12.87
CA TYR A 324 -13.08 3.97 -14.21
C TYR A 324 -14.56 3.77 -14.55
N GLY A 325 -15.39 3.45 -13.54
CA GLY A 325 -16.83 3.23 -13.71
C GLY A 325 -17.68 4.45 -13.42
N SER A 326 -17.34 5.22 -12.38
CA SER A 326 -18.15 6.31 -11.83
C SER A 326 -17.47 7.68 -11.87
N ARG A 327 -16.24 7.78 -12.39
CA ARG A 327 -15.49 9.04 -12.56
C ARG A 327 -15.42 9.86 -11.27
N GLU A 328 -16.02 11.04 -11.24
CA GLU A 328 -16.05 11.95 -10.09
C GLU A 328 -16.78 11.38 -8.85
N GLU A 329 -17.69 10.42 -9.07
CA GLU A 329 -18.38 9.70 -8.00
C GLU A 329 -17.60 8.43 -7.57
N GLY A 330 -16.43 8.19 -8.17
CA GLY A 330 -15.52 7.13 -7.80
C GLY A 330 -15.00 7.31 -6.37
N LYS A 331 -14.84 6.20 -5.65
CA LYS A 331 -14.34 6.21 -4.26
C LYS A 331 -12.83 6.18 -4.17
N ASP A 332 -12.20 5.93 -5.30
CA ASP A 332 -10.79 6.03 -5.57
C ASP A 332 -10.52 7.17 -6.56
N TRP A 333 -9.26 7.52 -6.67
CA TRP A 333 -8.72 8.36 -7.74
C TRP A 333 -7.52 7.67 -8.39
N THR A 334 -7.27 6.41 -7.99
CA THR A 334 -6.06 5.67 -8.27
C THR A 334 -6.21 4.94 -9.60
N GLY A 335 -5.48 5.41 -10.61
CA GLY A 335 -5.31 4.65 -11.84
C GLY A 335 -4.31 3.51 -11.62
N ASN A 336 -3.03 3.86 -11.64
CA ASN A 336 -1.98 2.94 -11.21
C ASN A 336 -1.92 2.86 -9.68
N SER A 337 -1.38 1.75 -9.17
CA SER A 337 -0.95 1.59 -7.79
C SER A 337 0.27 0.67 -7.77
N VAL A 338 0.66 0.19 -6.59
CA VAL A 338 1.84 -0.64 -6.36
C VAL A 338 1.56 -2.15 -6.48
N TYR A 339 0.72 -2.53 -7.44
CA TYR A 339 0.19 -3.90 -7.59
C TYR A 339 1.25 -4.98 -7.83
N LEU A 340 2.42 -4.62 -8.36
CA LEU A 340 3.54 -5.55 -8.53
C LEU A 340 4.03 -6.08 -7.17
N TRP A 341 3.95 -5.28 -6.10
CA TRP A 341 4.36 -5.73 -4.77
C TRP A 341 3.44 -6.80 -4.20
N ALA A 342 2.17 -6.90 -4.63
CA ALA A 342 1.30 -8.01 -4.26
C ALA A 342 1.89 -9.36 -4.68
N VAL A 343 2.66 -9.42 -5.78
CA VAL A 343 3.37 -10.63 -6.23
C VAL A 343 4.48 -11.01 -5.24
N ALA A 344 5.27 -10.03 -4.78
CA ALA A 344 6.29 -10.24 -3.76
C ALA A 344 5.65 -10.71 -2.44
N ASN A 345 4.56 -10.06 -2.04
CA ASN A 345 3.84 -10.35 -0.81
C ASN A 345 3.24 -11.75 -0.81
N ALA A 346 2.55 -12.14 -1.89
CA ALA A 346 2.01 -13.49 -2.04
C ALA A 346 3.14 -14.54 -2.02
N THR A 347 4.25 -14.27 -2.70
CA THR A 347 5.43 -15.15 -2.69
C THR A 347 6.00 -15.32 -1.28
N TYR A 348 6.17 -14.22 -0.56
CA TYR A 348 6.72 -14.21 0.81
C TYR A 348 5.79 -14.95 1.78
N MET A 349 4.50 -14.62 1.78
CA MET A 349 3.52 -15.27 2.67
C MET A 349 3.39 -16.77 2.38
N SER A 350 3.40 -17.17 1.11
CA SER A 350 3.42 -18.58 0.69
C SER A 350 4.67 -19.31 1.18
N LEU A 351 5.84 -18.67 1.09
CA LEU A 351 7.11 -19.25 1.53
C LEU A 351 7.17 -19.41 3.04
N MET A 352 6.73 -18.40 3.79
CA MET A 352 6.81 -18.39 5.24
C MET A 352 5.78 -19.34 5.84
N GLY A 353 4.53 -19.30 5.36
CA GLY A 353 3.40 -19.99 5.97
C GLY A 353 3.21 -19.61 7.46
N PRO A 354 2.22 -20.22 8.14
CA PRO A 354 1.93 -19.88 9.53
C PRO A 354 3.14 -20.07 10.48
N GLN A 355 3.88 -21.17 10.31
CA GLN A 355 5.04 -21.45 11.16
C GLN A 355 6.17 -20.44 10.95
N GLY A 356 6.45 -20.02 9.71
CA GLY A 356 7.48 -19.03 9.44
C GLY A 356 7.16 -17.67 10.07
N PHE A 357 5.88 -17.27 10.09
CA PHE A 357 5.44 -16.06 10.80
C PHE A 357 5.68 -16.16 12.32
N ILE A 358 5.39 -17.31 12.92
CA ILE A 358 5.68 -17.57 14.35
C ILE A 358 7.20 -17.48 14.60
N ASP A 359 8.01 -18.12 13.76
CA ASP A 359 9.46 -18.18 13.92
C ASP A 359 10.12 -16.81 13.76
N VAL A 360 9.69 -16.01 12.78
CA VAL A 360 10.20 -14.65 12.59
C VAL A 360 9.73 -13.73 13.72
N GLY A 361 8.48 -13.84 14.16
CA GLY A 361 7.96 -13.08 15.30
C GLY A 361 8.75 -13.37 16.58
N ASN A 362 8.98 -14.65 16.89
CA ASN A 362 9.80 -15.08 18.02
C ASN A 362 11.24 -14.55 17.92
N SER A 363 11.81 -14.53 16.72
CA SER A 363 13.15 -13.99 16.49
C SER A 363 13.21 -12.47 16.71
N ILE A 364 12.21 -11.73 16.24
CA ILE A 364 12.09 -10.28 16.43
C ILE A 364 11.98 -9.95 17.92
N ILE A 365 11.03 -10.58 18.64
CA ILE A 365 10.80 -10.27 20.05
C ILE A 365 11.99 -10.67 20.92
N ALA A 366 12.67 -11.79 20.64
CA ALA A 366 13.85 -12.21 21.37
C ALA A 366 15.01 -11.21 21.20
N ARG A 367 15.24 -10.75 19.97
CA ARG A 367 16.30 -9.76 19.66
C ARG A 367 15.98 -8.38 20.21
N ALA A 368 14.73 -7.94 20.14
CA ALA A 368 14.28 -6.68 20.72
C ALA A 368 14.48 -6.67 22.25
N ASN A 369 14.06 -7.74 22.94
CA ASN A 369 14.26 -7.88 24.38
C ASN A 369 15.74 -7.95 24.77
N TYR A 370 16.58 -8.62 23.97
CA TYR A 370 18.02 -8.63 24.18
C TYR A 370 18.60 -7.21 24.06
N ALA A 371 18.25 -6.49 22.99
CA ALA A 371 18.70 -5.12 22.78
C ALA A 371 18.26 -4.20 23.93
N ALA A 372 16.99 -4.28 24.36
CA ALA A 372 16.48 -3.51 25.49
C ALA A 372 17.27 -3.76 26.79
N LYS A 373 17.59 -5.03 27.09
CA LYS A 373 18.43 -5.38 28.25
C LYS A 373 19.84 -4.79 28.17
N GLN A 374 20.46 -4.82 26.98
CA GLN A 374 21.79 -4.24 26.79
C GLN A 374 21.76 -2.71 26.96
N VAL A 375 20.79 -2.03 26.33
CA VAL A 375 20.64 -0.58 26.42
C VAL A 375 20.35 -0.14 27.86
N GLY A 376 19.44 -0.82 28.55
CA GLY A 376 19.10 -0.48 29.95
C GLY A 376 20.17 -0.85 30.99
N SER A 377 21.25 -1.53 30.58
CA SER A 377 22.40 -1.82 31.45
C SER A 377 23.48 -0.73 31.42
N VAL A 378 23.35 0.23 30.49
CA VAL A 378 24.16 1.44 30.37
C VAL A 378 23.45 2.58 31.09
#